data_AF-A0A7X3WR90-F1
#
_entry.id   AF-A0A7X3WR90-F1
#
_cell.length_a   1.000
_cell.length_b   1.000
_cell.length_c   1.000
_cell.angle_alpha   90.00
_cell.angle_beta   90.00
_cell.angle_gamma   90.00
#
_symmetry.space_group_name_H-M   'P 1'
#
loop_
_entity.id
_entity.type
_entity.pdbx_description
1 polymer ?
#
loop_
_entity_poly.entity_id
_entity_poly.type
_entity_poly.pdbx_seq_one_letter_code
_entity_poly.pdbx_strand_id
1 'polypeptide(L)'
;MSKLTLTEAVSVIPVSESTLRRDMKSGKVSYDTDAKGRKQIDVSELTRVYGQLSPQPEAEPVNESHQNPSRKVSKERSRACVAQDW
;
A
#
# COMPACT_ATOMS: atom_id res chain seq x y z
N MET A 1 -8.90 -15.37 -2.19
CA MET A 1 -9.00 -13.93 -2.47
C MET A 1 -8.49 -13.66 -3.87
N SER A 2 -9.09 -12.71 -4.58
CA SER A 2 -8.68 -12.33 -5.94
C SER A 2 -7.44 -11.45 -5.89
N LYS A 3 -6.44 -11.75 -6.73
CA LYS A 3 -5.20 -10.96 -6.84
C LYS A 3 -5.21 -10.20 -8.17
N LEU A 4 -4.86 -8.92 -8.11
CA LEU A 4 -4.72 -8.04 -9.27
C LEU A 4 -3.25 -7.73 -9.52
N THR A 5 -2.88 -7.58 -10.79
CA THR A 5 -1.61 -6.99 -11.17
C THR A 5 -1.58 -5.50 -10.84
N LEU A 6 -0.37 -4.91 -10.89
CA LEU A 6 -0.21 -3.48 -10.62
C LEU A 6 -1.08 -2.62 -11.53
N THR A 7 -1.13 -2.93 -12.82
CA THR A 7 -1.91 -2.17 -13.81
C THR A 7 -3.41 -2.28 -13.53
N GLU A 8 -3.90 -3.49 -13.26
CA GLU A 8 -5.31 -3.72 -12.91
C GLU A 8 -5.69 -3.02 -11.59
N ALA A 9 -4.79 -3.03 -10.61
CA ALA A 9 -4.99 -2.33 -9.34
C ALA A 9 -5.14 -0.82 -9.54
N VAL A 10 -4.30 -0.22 -10.39
CA VAL A 10 -4.35 1.22 -10.71
C VAL A 10 -5.65 1.61 -11.42
N SER A 11 -6.22 0.71 -12.22
CA SER A 11 -7.50 0.96 -12.90
C SER A 11 -8.71 1.02 -11.96
N VAL A 12 -8.60 0.47 -10.75
CA VAL A 12 -9.74 0.38 -9.80
C VAL A 12 -9.57 1.26 -8.55
N ILE A 13 -8.36 1.77 -8.30
CA ILE A 13 -8.08 2.68 -7.18
C ILE A 13 -8.06 4.14 -7.66
N PRO A 14 -8.46 5.09 -6.80
CA PRO A 14 -8.43 6.52 -7.13
C PRO A 14 -7.03 7.14 -6.96
N VAL A 15 -5.95 6.36 -7.16
CA VAL A 15 -4.57 6.83 -6.97
C VAL A 15 -3.66 6.42 -8.13
N SER A 16 -2.63 7.22 -8.37
CA SER A 16 -1.64 6.93 -9.41
C SER A 16 -0.82 5.66 -9.12
N GLU A 17 -0.30 5.03 -10.18
CA GLU A 17 0.64 3.91 -10.07
C GLU A 17 1.88 4.25 -9.23
N SER A 18 2.38 5.48 -9.34
CA SER A 18 3.54 5.94 -8.55
C SER A 18 3.24 5.95 -7.06
N THR A 19 2.04 6.38 -6.67
CA THR A 19 1.57 6.34 -5.27
C THR A 19 1.48 4.89 -4.79
N LEU A 20 0.86 4.01 -5.58
CA LEU A 20 0.74 2.60 -5.24
C LEU A 20 2.12 1.95 -5.05
N ARG A 21 3.07 2.19 -5.96
CA ARG A 21 4.45 1.66 -5.86
C ARG A 21 5.18 2.17 -4.61
N ARG A 22 4.99 3.43 -4.22
CA ARG A 22 5.54 3.99 -2.98
C ARG A 22 4.93 3.31 -1.75
N ASP A 23 3.62 3.14 -1.75
CA ASP A 23 2.89 2.49 -0.66
C ASP A 23 3.33 1.02 -0.49
N MET A 24 3.53 0.30 -1.60
CA MET A 24 4.12 -1.05 -1.59
C MET A 24 5.55 -1.05 -1.03
N LYS A 25 6.39 -0.09 -1.44
CA LYS A 25 7.78 0.02 -0.95
C LYS A 25 7.83 0.36 0.55
N SER A 26 6.85 1.13 1.03
CA SER A 26 6.72 1.48 2.44
C SER A 26 6.15 0.35 3.32
N GLY A 27 5.61 -0.71 2.70
CA GLY A 27 4.95 -1.82 3.40
C GLY A 27 3.52 -1.54 3.84
N LYS A 28 2.90 -0.45 3.35
CA LYS A 28 1.50 -0.10 3.64
C LYS A 28 0.52 -1.06 2.95
N VAL A 29 0.88 -1.51 1.75
CA VAL A 29 0.12 -2.47 0.93
C VAL A 29 0.95 -3.74 0.80
N SER A 30 0.39 -4.87 1.23
CA SER A 30 1.03 -6.17 1.04
C SER A 30 0.90 -6.62 -0.42
N TYR A 31 1.97 -7.21 -0.96
CA TYR A 31 1.97 -7.76 -2.30
C TYR A 31 2.68 -9.11 -2.31
N ASP A 32 2.29 -9.94 -3.27
CA ASP A 32 2.93 -11.21 -3.58
C ASP A 32 3.69 -11.09 -4.90
N THR A 33 4.63 -11.99 -5.12
CA THR A 33 5.37 -12.08 -6.38
C THR A 33 5.05 -13.41 -7.04
N ASP A 34 4.41 -13.36 -8.20
CA ASP A 34 4.10 -14.53 -9.02
C ASP A 34 5.39 -15.26 -9.45
N ALA A 35 5.28 -16.52 -9.90
CA ALA A 35 6.41 -17.32 -10.40
C ALA A 35 7.17 -16.65 -11.56
N LYS A 36 6.53 -15.68 -12.23
CA LYS A 36 7.11 -14.86 -13.31
C LYS A 36 7.78 -13.56 -12.82
N GLY A 37 7.89 -13.33 -11.50
CA GLY A 37 8.46 -12.11 -10.93
C GLY A 37 7.54 -10.90 -10.96
N ARG A 38 6.25 -11.08 -11.29
CA ARG A 38 5.26 -9.99 -11.36
C ARG A 38 4.62 -9.76 -10.00
N LYS A 39 4.50 -8.49 -9.61
CA LYS A 39 3.85 -8.12 -8.36
C LYS A 39 2.34 -8.22 -8.48
N GLN A 40 1.73 -8.91 -7.54
CA GLN A 40 0.29 -9.10 -7.43
C GLN A 40 -0.19 -8.61 -6.07
N ILE A 41 -1.29 -7.89 -6.05
CA ILE A 41 -1.85 -7.25 -4.86
C ILE A 41 -3.24 -7.84 -4.64
N ASP A 42 -3.56 -8.18 -3.40
CA ASP A 42 -4.90 -8.65 -3.04
C ASP A 42 -5.90 -7.49 -3.08
N VAL A 43 -7.09 -7.73 -3.62
CA VAL A 43 -8.18 -6.74 -3.59
C VAL A 43 -8.50 -6.31 -2.16
N SER A 44 -8.41 -7.23 -1.19
CA SER A 44 -8.64 -6.95 0.24
C SER A 44 -7.68 -5.89 0.78
N GLU A 45 -6.41 -5.91 0.33
CA GLU A 45 -5.41 -4.93 0.74
C GLU A 45 -5.67 -3.57 0.10
N LEU A 46 -6.10 -3.54 -1.16
CA LEU A 46 -6.48 -2.31 -1.85
C LEU A 46 -7.68 -1.65 -1.16
N THR A 47 -8.72 -2.43 -0.85
CA THR A 47 -9.91 -1.92 -0.14
C THR A 47 -9.58 -1.44 1.27
N ARG A 48 -8.70 -2.13 2.00
CA ARG A 48 -8.27 -1.71 3.35
C ARG A 48 -7.52 -0.38 3.34
N VAL A 49 -6.71 -0.13 2.30
CA VAL A 49 -5.81 1.03 2.24
C VAL A 49 -6.43 2.23 1.56
N TYR A 50 -7.16 2.02 0.47
CA TYR A 50 -7.73 3.07 -0.37
C TYR A 50 -9.25 3.20 -0.22
N GLY A 51 -9.92 2.23 0.41
CA GLY A 51 -11.37 2.26 0.61
C GLY A 51 -12.13 1.72 -0.60
N GLN A 52 -13.21 2.39 -0.97
CA GLN A 52 -14.07 1.97 -2.06
C GLN A 52 -13.28 1.92 -3.38
N LEU A 53 -13.28 0.75 -4.03
CA LEU A 53 -12.69 0.58 -5.35
C LEU A 53 -13.76 0.92 -6.40
N SER A 54 -13.44 1.85 -7.29
CA SER A 54 -14.34 2.28 -8.35
C SER A 54 -13.74 1.87 -9.69
N PRO A 55 -14.17 0.74 -10.28
CA PRO A 55 -13.89 0.48 -11.69
C PRO A 55 -14.66 1.52 -12.51
N GLN A 56 -13.95 2.50 -13.07
CA GLN A 56 -14.57 3.57 -13.86
C GLN A 56 -15.34 2.99 -15.08
N PRO A 57 -16.47 3.61 -15.46
CA PRO A 57 -16.37 4.65 -16.48
C PRO A 57 -17.10 5.94 -16.08
N GLU A 58 -16.50 7.07 -16.44
CA GLU A 58 -17.04 8.44 -16.33
C GLU A 58 -17.32 8.95 -14.90
N ALA A 59 -17.40 10.27 -14.80
CA ALA A 59 -17.37 11.09 -13.60
C ALA A 59 -18.56 10.86 -12.64
N GLU A 60 -18.29 10.97 -11.34
CA GLU A 60 -19.03 11.84 -10.39
C GLU A 60 -18.18 11.97 -9.09
N PRO A 61 -18.13 13.16 -8.45
CA PRO A 61 -17.33 13.41 -7.26
C PRO A 61 -18.17 13.18 -5.99
N VAL A 62 -17.84 12.18 -5.17
CA VAL A 62 -18.52 11.98 -3.88
C VAL A 62 -17.51 11.85 -2.75
N ASN A 63 -17.35 12.98 -2.07
CA ASN A 63 -17.12 13.15 -0.64
C ASN A 63 -17.25 11.88 0.23
N GLU A 64 -16.24 11.55 1.03
CA GLU A 64 -16.30 11.63 2.50
C GLU A 64 -15.16 10.87 3.20
N SER A 65 -14.55 11.60 4.14
CA SER A 65 -13.92 11.11 5.36
C SER A 65 -12.76 10.11 5.25
N HIS A 66 -11.55 10.64 5.02
CA HIS A 66 -10.34 10.02 5.53
C HIS A 66 -10.01 10.54 6.94
N GLN A 67 -10.86 10.21 7.91
CA GLN A 67 -10.37 10.07 9.28
C GLN A 67 -9.93 8.61 9.47
N ASN A 68 -8.62 8.40 9.63
CA ASN A 68 -8.19 7.53 10.73
C ASN A 68 -6.80 7.97 11.23
N PRO A 69 -6.71 8.42 12.49
CA PRO A 69 -5.47 8.92 13.07
C PRO A 69 -4.51 7.79 13.46
N SER A 70 -3.26 8.20 13.69
CA SER A 70 -2.27 7.49 14.51
C SER A 70 -1.68 6.20 13.93
N ARG A 71 -0.38 6.29 13.60
CA ARG A 71 0.65 5.46 14.24
C ARG A 71 1.99 6.18 14.10
N LYS A 72 2.32 6.97 15.12
CA LYS A 72 3.74 7.24 15.42
C LYS A 72 4.35 5.90 15.79
N VAL A 73 5.03 5.22 14.87
CA VAL A 73 5.98 4.18 15.26
C VAL A 73 7.31 4.88 15.51
N SER A 74 7.51 5.31 16.75
CA SER A 74 8.85 5.60 17.25
C SER A 74 9.64 4.28 17.17
N LYS A 75 10.44 4.11 16.12
CA LYS A 75 11.40 3.02 16.07
C LYS A 75 12.68 3.49 16.73
N GLU A 76 12.66 3.45 18.06
CA GLU A 76 13.86 3.56 18.87
C GLU A 76 14.78 2.39 18.50
N ARG A 77 15.76 2.65 17.63
CA ARG A 77 16.86 1.72 17.40
C ARG A 77 17.90 2.02 18.47
N SER A 78 17.73 1.39 19.64
CA SER A 78 18.83 1.18 20.57
C SER A 78 19.94 0.43 19.84
N ARG A 79 20.94 1.17 19.33
CA ARG A 79 22.25 0.59 19.06
C ARG A 79 22.94 0.53 20.41
N ALA A 80 22.89 -0.65 21.03
CA ALA A 80 23.91 -1.01 22.00
C ALA A 80 25.26 -0.93 21.27
N CYS A 81 26.05 0.09 21.59
CA CYS A 81 27.48 0.08 21.29
C CYS A 81 28.08 -1.03 22.13
N VAL A 82 28.33 -2.17 21.49
CA VAL A 82 29.23 -3.19 22.02
C VAL A 82 30.64 -2.59 22.02
N ALA A 83 31.30 -2.78 23.15
CA ALA A 83 32.63 -2.33 23.51
C ALA A 83 33.69 -2.57 22.45
N GLN A 84 34.70 -1.69 22.44
CA GLN A 84 36.08 -2.11 22.31
C GLN A 84 36.95 -1.23 23.21
N ASP A 85 37.55 -1.95 24.15
CA ASP A 85 38.61 -1.58 25.09
C ASP A 85 39.89 -1.18 24.34
N TRP A 86 40.77 -0.42 25.00
CA TRP A 86 41.99 0.23 24.46
C TRP A 86 42.99 -0.68 23.75
#